data_AF-A0A5B0VR88-F1
#
_entry.id   AF-A0A5B0VR88-F1
#
_cell.length_a   1.000
_cell.length_b   1.000
_cell.length_c   1.000
_cell.angle_alpha   90.00
_cell.angle_beta   90.00
_cell.angle_gamma   90.00
#
_symmetry.space_group_name_H-M   'P 1'
#
loop_
_entity.id
_entity.type
_entity.pdbx_description
1 polymer ?
#
loop_
_entity_poly.entity_id
_entity_poly.type
_entity_poly.pdbx_seq_one_letter_code
_entity_poly.pdbx_strand_id
1 'polypeptide(L)'
;MSFLIILKRLKQLLNFPYRRSYGSEIKSEIFERWKNARCVFNGDFYSIQTYSGNGLLGVDPLGSNHLLQPIASDQELGKAVLDALSKSRVIPLDECEDYFDHDASDEQYKNWITKMMESYDYRSKRQLFKKMHNCGIQLLDGQITIRPSCHEKLESWTGKTISEFDYVIIPADSSPAEVGAALRLAFSRCRSYV
;
A
#
# COMPACT_ATOMS: atom_id res chain seq x y z
N MET A 1 -6.80 5.03 -28.31
CA MET A 1 -5.80 3.95 -28.12
C MET A 1 -6.34 3.01 -27.05
N SER A 2 -6.45 1.72 -27.36
CA SER A 2 -7.38 0.78 -26.71
C SER A 2 -7.05 0.49 -25.23
N PHE A 3 -8.07 0.57 -24.36
CA PHE A 3 -8.12 0.22 -22.93
C PHE A 3 -7.35 -1.08 -22.56
N LEU A 4 -7.22 -1.99 -23.53
CA LEU A 4 -6.49 -3.25 -23.44
C LEU A 4 -4.96 -3.12 -23.28
N ILE A 5 -4.34 -1.99 -23.64
CA ILE A 5 -2.88 -1.78 -23.49
C ILE A 5 -2.53 -1.32 -22.08
N ILE A 6 -3.38 -0.49 -21.46
CA ILE A 6 -3.23 -0.02 -20.08
C ILE A 6 -3.30 -1.21 -19.10
N LEU A 7 -4.25 -2.12 -19.32
CA LEU A 7 -4.40 -3.37 -18.55
C LEU A 7 -3.21 -4.34 -18.66
N LYS A 8 -2.40 -4.27 -19.73
CA LYS A 8 -1.23 -5.16 -19.88
C LYS A 8 0.01 -4.67 -19.15
N ARG A 9 0.15 -3.35 -18.91
CA ARG A 9 1.29 -2.79 -18.15
C ARG A 9 1.00 -2.61 -16.66
N LEU A 10 -0.26 -2.43 -16.25
CA LEU A 10 -0.64 -2.37 -14.82
C LEU A 10 -0.72 -3.74 -14.11
N LYS A 11 -0.72 -4.85 -14.85
CA LYS A 11 -0.68 -6.21 -14.28
C LYS A 11 0.57 -6.52 -13.45
N GLN A 12 1.59 -5.65 -13.46
CA GLN A 12 2.83 -5.87 -12.68
C GLN A 12 2.83 -5.26 -11.27
N LEU A 13 1.86 -4.42 -10.90
CA LEU A 13 1.85 -3.75 -9.58
C LEU A 13 0.73 -4.20 -8.63
N LEU A 14 -0.16 -5.10 -9.06
CA LEU A 14 -1.27 -5.57 -8.23
C LEU A 14 -1.45 -7.09 -8.39
N ASN A 15 -0.56 -7.86 -7.77
CA ASN A 15 -0.87 -9.25 -7.44
C ASN A 15 -1.70 -9.29 -6.14
N PHE A 16 -2.93 -8.80 -6.20
CA PHE A 16 -3.97 -9.17 -5.24
C PHE A 16 -4.86 -10.24 -5.91
N PRO A 17 -4.74 -11.52 -5.53
CA PRO A 17 -5.58 -12.54 -6.12
C PRO A 17 -6.92 -12.51 -5.38
N TYR A 18 -8.01 -12.08 -6.05
CA TYR A 18 -9.27 -12.73 -5.75
C TYR A 18 -10.27 -12.69 -6.88
N ARG A 19 -10.63 -13.89 -7.36
CA ARG A 19 -11.72 -14.16 -8.26
C ARG A 19 -12.64 -15.18 -7.57
N ARG A 20 -13.48 -14.75 -6.61
CA ARG A 20 -14.74 -15.47 -6.33
C ARG A 20 -15.88 -14.79 -7.05
N SER A 21 -16.70 -15.63 -7.67
CA SER A 21 -17.95 -15.26 -8.33
C SER A 21 -19.02 -14.95 -7.29
N TYR A 22 -19.00 -13.74 -6.74
CA TYR A 22 -20.16 -13.17 -6.02
C TYR A 22 -21.01 -12.35 -6.99
N GLY A 23 -22.32 -12.25 -6.71
CA GLY A 23 -23.25 -11.38 -7.44
C GLY A 23 -22.80 -9.91 -7.37
N SER A 24 -23.25 -9.08 -8.31
CA SER A 24 -22.82 -7.68 -8.44
C SER A 24 -23.07 -6.84 -7.19
N GLU A 25 -24.20 -7.05 -6.52
CA GLU A 25 -24.58 -6.35 -5.27
C GLU A 25 -23.71 -6.75 -4.07
N ILE A 26 -23.43 -8.05 -3.91
CA ILE A 26 -22.53 -8.53 -2.85
C ILE A 26 -21.10 -8.02 -3.09
N LYS A 27 -20.67 -7.89 -4.35
CA LYS A 27 -19.37 -7.30 -4.66
C LYS A 27 -19.30 -5.83 -4.28
N SER A 28 -20.32 -5.02 -4.56
CA SER A 28 -20.32 -3.60 -4.19
C SER A 28 -20.29 -3.41 -2.67
N GLU A 29 -21.09 -4.17 -1.91
CA GLU A 29 -21.09 -4.10 -0.44
C GLU A 29 -19.73 -4.49 0.18
N ILE A 30 -19.06 -5.50 -0.41
CA ILE A 30 -17.72 -5.90 0.02
C ILE A 30 -16.73 -4.74 -0.23
N PHE A 31 -16.75 -4.12 -1.41
CA PHE A 31 -15.83 -3.01 -1.71
C PHE A 31 -16.07 -1.80 -0.81
N GLU A 32 -17.31 -1.47 -0.45
CA GLU A 32 -17.63 -0.38 0.48
C GLU A 32 -16.99 -0.56 1.87
N ARG A 33 -16.78 -1.80 2.29
CA ARG A 33 -16.14 -2.14 3.56
C ARG A 33 -14.62 -2.24 3.46
N TRP A 34 -14.06 -2.23 2.26
CA TRP A 34 -12.61 -2.37 2.07
C TRP A 34 -11.92 -1.04 2.33
N LYS A 35 -11.03 -1.05 3.32
CA LYS A 35 -10.11 0.06 3.58
C LYS A 35 -8.68 -0.40 3.33
N ASN A 36 -7.92 0.39 2.59
CA ASN A 36 -6.59 0.03 2.14
C ASN A 36 -5.57 1.11 2.50
N ALA A 37 -4.37 0.66 2.84
CA ALA A 37 -3.21 1.50 3.04
C ALA A 37 -1.96 0.76 2.55
N ARG A 38 -0.87 1.49 2.39
CA ARG A 38 0.44 0.95 2.07
C ARG A 38 1.46 1.54 3.02
N CYS A 39 2.39 0.73 3.49
CA CYS A 39 3.56 1.20 4.20
C CYS A 39 4.83 0.78 3.46
N VAL A 40 5.75 1.71 3.27
CA VAL A 40 7.13 1.40 2.85
C VAL A 40 8.11 1.73 3.95
N PHE A 41 9.21 0.99 4.01
CA PHE A 41 10.28 1.19 4.99
C PHE A 41 11.62 0.78 4.38
N ASN A 42 12.64 1.63 4.47
CA ASN A 42 13.97 1.34 3.90
C ASN A 42 15.12 1.34 4.93
N GLY A 43 14.80 1.49 6.22
CA GLY A 43 15.76 1.67 7.31
C GLY A 43 15.79 3.09 7.86
N ASP A 44 15.48 4.10 7.02
CA ASP A 44 15.61 5.51 7.37
C ASP A 44 14.27 6.19 7.69
N PHE A 45 13.16 5.67 7.16
CA PHE A 45 11.82 6.15 7.47
C PHE A 45 10.73 5.14 7.13
N TYR A 46 9.57 5.31 7.79
CA TYR A 46 8.30 4.72 7.39
C TYR A 46 7.48 5.76 6.61
N SER A 47 6.94 5.37 5.46
CA SER A 47 5.96 6.17 4.72
C SER A 47 4.67 5.38 4.59
N ILE A 48 3.62 5.80 5.30
CA ILE A 48 2.30 5.17 5.37
C ILE A 48 1.31 6.04 4.60
N GLN A 49 0.73 5.48 3.54
CA GLN A 49 -0.15 6.19 2.63
C GLN A 49 -1.50 5.49 2.55
N THR A 50 -2.57 6.28 2.58
CA THR A 50 -3.91 5.80 2.22
C THR A 50 -3.94 5.35 0.77
N TYR A 51 -4.52 4.18 0.54
CA TYR A 51 -4.84 3.69 -0.80
C TYR A 51 -6.35 3.61 -0.96
N SER A 52 -6.87 4.16 -2.05
CA SER A 52 -8.30 4.18 -2.37
C SER A 52 -8.53 3.64 -3.78
N GLY A 53 -9.77 3.25 -4.07
CA GLY A 53 -10.14 2.74 -5.39
C GLY A 53 -11.34 1.80 -5.36
N ASN A 54 -11.61 1.16 -6.50
CA ASN A 54 -12.67 0.18 -6.66
C ASN A 54 -12.16 -1.00 -7.50
N GLY A 55 -11.66 -2.02 -6.81
CA GLY A 55 -10.89 -3.13 -7.39
C GLY A 55 -9.43 -2.76 -7.69
N LEU A 56 -9.19 -1.76 -8.54
CA LEU A 56 -7.87 -1.15 -8.72
C LEU A 56 -7.60 -0.19 -7.55
N LEU A 57 -6.38 -0.16 -7.01
CA LEU A 57 -6.00 0.71 -5.89
C LEU A 57 -4.85 1.64 -6.30
N GLY A 58 -4.93 2.89 -5.86
CA GLY A 58 -3.90 3.91 -6.03
C GLY A 58 -3.71 4.74 -4.76
N VAL A 59 -2.61 5.47 -4.66
CA VAL A 59 -2.39 6.44 -3.58
C VAL A 59 -3.51 7.48 -3.64
N ASP A 60 -4.20 7.72 -2.52
CA ASP A 60 -5.28 8.72 -2.46
C ASP A 60 -4.69 10.11 -2.14
N PRO A 61 -4.79 11.09 -3.05
CA PRO A 61 -4.30 12.44 -2.80
C PRO A 61 -5.04 13.15 -1.67
N LEU A 62 -6.28 12.74 -1.38
CA LEU A 62 -7.11 13.27 -0.29
C LEU A 62 -7.00 12.43 1.00
N GLY A 63 -6.24 11.33 0.95
CA GLY A 63 -5.99 10.46 2.08
C GLY A 63 -4.88 10.94 3.00
N SER A 64 -4.51 10.12 3.98
CA SER A 64 -3.38 10.39 4.85
C SER A 64 -2.06 9.99 4.22
N ASN A 65 -1.04 10.79 4.50
CA ASN A 65 0.35 10.44 4.23
C ASN A 65 1.19 10.75 5.48
N HIS A 66 1.61 9.70 6.18
CA HIS A 66 2.43 9.79 7.38
C HIS A 66 3.86 9.42 7.07
N LEU A 67 4.79 10.31 7.42
CA LEU A 67 6.22 10.08 7.36
C LEU A 67 6.76 10.01 8.79
N LEU A 68 7.24 8.83 9.20
CA LEU A 68 7.71 8.58 10.56
C LEU A 68 9.17 8.16 10.56
N GLN A 69 9.87 8.53 11.63
CA GLN A 69 11.25 8.13 11.87
C GLN A 69 11.36 6.62 12.17
N PRO A 70 12.53 5.99 11.97
CA PRO A 70 12.68 4.54 12.12
C PRO A 70 12.55 4.09 13.59
N ILE A 71 12.83 5.02 14.51
CA ILE A 71 12.68 4.86 15.96
C ILE A 71 11.24 4.98 16.47
N ALA A 72 10.27 5.28 15.59
CA ALA A 72 8.87 5.43 15.98
C ALA A 72 8.38 4.20 16.76
N SER A 73 7.67 4.42 17.85
CA SER A 73 7.09 3.36 18.65
C SER A 73 6.03 2.59 17.88
N ASP A 74 5.73 1.36 18.32
CA ASP A 74 4.65 0.57 17.73
C ASP A 74 3.30 1.29 17.86
N GLN A 75 3.10 2.05 18.95
CA GLN A 75 1.89 2.84 19.14
C GLN A 75 1.76 3.96 18.09
N GLU A 76 2.84 4.66 17.75
CA GLU A 76 2.83 5.69 16.70
C GLU A 76 2.61 5.09 15.31
N LEU A 77 3.28 3.97 15.02
CA LEU A 77 3.11 3.25 13.75
C LEU A 77 1.65 2.80 13.56
N GLY A 78 1.06 2.15 14.57
CA GLY A 78 -0.31 1.69 14.46
C GLY A 78 -1.33 2.81 14.37
N LYS A 79 -1.13 3.94 15.09
CA LYS A 79 -1.99 5.13 14.93
C LYS A 79 -1.98 5.64 13.50
N ALA A 80 -0.80 5.74 12.88
CA ALA A 80 -0.67 6.17 11.50
C ALA A 80 -1.31 5.19 10.50
N VAL A 81 -1.18 3.88 10.74
CA VAL A 81 -1.88 2.85 9.94
C VAL A 81 -3.39 2.97 10.06
N LEU A 82 -3.93 3.08 11.28
CA LEU A 82 -5.37 3.19 11.51
C LEU A 82 -5.94 4.48 10.91
N ASP A 83 -5.25 5.60 11.05
CA ASP A 83 -5.65 6.87 10.42
C ASP A 83 -5.64 6.73 8.88
N ALA A 84 -4.60 6.14 8.29
CA ALA A 84 -4.54 5.93 6.84
C ALA A 84 -5.66 5.00 6.32
N LEU A 85 -5.99 3.94 7.05
CA LEU A 85 -7.12 3.06 6.73
C LEU A 85 -8.45 3.81 6.85
N SER A 86 -8.64 4.64 7.88
CA SER A 86 -9.88 5.38 8.09
C SER A 86 -10.22 6.33 6.94
N LYS A 87 -9.20 6.86 6.25
CA LYS A 87 -9.36 7.77 5.11
C LYS A 87 -9.43 7.06 3.76
N SER A 88 -9.34 5.74 3.73
CA SER A 88 -9.50 4.97 2.49
C SER A 88 -10.95 5.03 2.00
N ARG A 89 -11.13 5.27 0.70
CA ARG A 89 -12.41 5.49 0.05
C ARG A 89 -12.60 4.52 -1.11
N VAL A 90 -13.86 4.20 -1.38
CA VAL A 90 -14.25 3.57 -2.64
C VAL A 90 -14.43 4.67 -3.66
N ILE A 91 -13.73 4.55 -4.79
CA ILE A 91 -13.85 5.52 -5.88
C ILE A 91 -15.02 5.10 -6.78
N PRO A 92 -16.01 5.99 -7.02
CA PRO A 92 -17.09 5.73 -7.96
C PRO A 92 -16.58 5.38 -9.36
N LEU A 93 -17.30 4.53 -10.09
CA LEU A 93 -16.84 4.06 -11.40
C LEU A 93 -16.75 5.18 -12.45
N ASP A 94 -17.57 6.21 -12.31
CA ASP A 94 -17.57 7.43 -13.12
C ASP A 94 -16.42 8.39 -12.78
N GLU A 95 -15.85 8.30 -11.59
CA GLU A 95 -14.65 9.07 -11.19
C GLU A 95 -13.33 8.31 -11.44
N CYS A 96 -13.39 7.03 -11.81
CA CYS A 96 -12.20 6.18 -11.97
C CYS A 96 -11.22 6.70 -13.04
N GLU A 97 -11.69 7.31 -14.12
CA GLU A 97 -10.80 7.81 -15.19
C GLU A 97 -9.91 8.95 -14.68
N ASP A 98 -10.51 9.95 -14.04
CA ASP A 98 -9.79 11.08 -13.46
C ASP A 98 -8.92 10.66 -12.27
N TYR A 99 -9.43 9.76 -11.41
CA TYR A 99 -8.69 9.29 -10.24
C TYR A 99 -7.44 8.47 -10.61
N PHE A 100 -7.52 7.69 -11.70
CA PHE A 100 -6.40 6.91 -12.21
C PHE A 100 -5.71 7.57 -13.40
N ASP A 101 -5.82 8.90 -13.52
CA ASP A 101 -5.09 9.64 -14.53
C ASP A 101 -3.59 9.37 -14.40
N HIS A 102 -3.00 8.91 -15.51
CA HIS A 102 -1.64 8.41 -15.53
C HIS A 102 -0.63 9.54 -15.32
N ASP A 103 -0.87 10.71 -15.90
CA ASP A 103 0.09 11.80 -15.91
C ASP A 103 0.11 12.50 -14.54
N ALA A 104 -1.06 12.70 -13.94
CA ALA A 104 -1.21 13.16 -12.57
C ALA A 104 -0.55 12.18 -11.58
N SER A 105 -0.75 10.87 -11.76
CA SER A 105 -0.13 9.84 -10.91
C SER A 105 1.40 9.83 -11.02
N ASP A 106 1.94 9.97 -12.24
CA ASP A 106 3.38 10.01 -12.49
C ASP A 106 4.03 11.29 -11.92
N GLU A 107 3.35 12.43 -12.03
CA GLU A 107 3.80 13.68 -11.43
C GLU A 107 3.83 13.59 -9.89
N GLN A 108 2.77 13.08 -9.27
CA GLN A 108 2.73 12.86 -7.82
C GLN A 108 3.84 11.92 -7.36
N TYR A 109 4.09 10.84 -8.10
CA TYR A 109 5.17 9.91 -7.78
C TYR A 109 6.55 10.56 -7.87
N LYS A 110 6.81 11.35 -8.92
CA LYS A 110 8.06 12.11 -9.07
C LYS A 110 8.23 13.11 -7.93
N ASN A 111 7.19 13.85 -7.57
CA ASN A 111 7.21 14.81 -6.47
C ASN A 111 7.49 14.13 -5.13
N TRP A 112 6.91 12.95 -4.89
CA TRP A 112 7.22 12.15 -3.70
C TRP A 112 8.68 11.71 -3.67
N ILE A 113 9.23 11.20 -4.78
CA ILE A 113 10.65 10.84 -4.86
C ILE A 113 11.54 12.05 -4.55
N THR A 114 11.30 13.19 -5.20
CA THR A 114 12.11 14.41 -5.00
C THR A 114 12.10 14.80 -3.53
N LYS A 115 10.91 14.87 -2.92
CA LYS A 115 10.77 15.18 -1.48
C LYS A 115 11.54 14.20 -0.59
N MET A 116 11.48 12.90 -0.88
CA MET A 116 12.18 11.90 -0.07
C MET A 116 13.70 11.97 -0.27
N MET A 117 14.16 12.23 -1.48
CA MET A 117 15.59 12.39 -1.78
C MET A 117 16.16 13.62 -1.07
N GLU A 118 15.45 14.74 -1.08
CA GLU A 118 15.84 15.98 -0.39
C GLU A 118 15.79 15.84 1.14
N SER A 119 14.73 15.22 1.69
CA SER A 119 14.54 15.15 3.15
C SER A 119 15.51 14.21 3.87
N TYR A 120 16.08 13.24 3.14
CA TYR A 120 16.98 12.20 3.68
C TYR A 120 18.35 12.18 2.98
N ASP A 121 18.68 13.24 2.23
CA ASP A 121 19.98 13.42 1.56
C ASP A 121 20.42 12.26 0.64
N TYR A 122 19.46 11.61 -0.03
CA TYR A 122 19.80 10.57 -1.00
C TYR A 122 20.31 11.19 -2.30
N ARG A 123 21.51 10.78 -2.71
CA ARG A 123 22.16 11.25 -3.95
C ARG A 123 21.63 10.57 -5.21
N SER A 124 20.82 9.52 -5.07
CA SER A 124 20.22 8.80 -6.20
C SER A 124 18.96 8.04 -5.80
N LYS A 125 18.06 7.79 -6.76
CA LYS A 125 16.92 6.87 -6.59
C LYS A 125 17.37 5.49 -6.12
N ARG A 126 18.53 5.02 -6.59
CA ARG A 126 19.07 3.72 -6.16
C ARG A 126 19.31 3.67 -4.65
N GLN A 127 19.84 4.74 -4.05
CA GLN A 127 20.05 4.78 -2.59
C GLN A 127 18.72 4.76 -1.83
N LEU A 128 17.73 5.54 -2.28
CA LEU A 128 16.39 5.58 -1.69
C LEU A 128 15.74 4.19 -1.68
N PHE A 129 15.76 3.51 -2.83
CA PHE A 129 14.94 2.32 -3.04
C PHE A 129 15.63 1.00 -2.75
N LYS A 130 16.97 0.89 -2.80
CA LYS A 130 17.69 -0.41 -2.76
C LYS A 130 17.29 -1.30 -1.57
N LYS A 131 16.95 -0.72 -0.42
CA LYS A 131 16.54 -1.44 0.80
C LYS A 131 15.06 -1.28 1.14
N MET A 132 14.28 -0.67 0.25
CA MET A 132 12.90 -0.32 0.55
C MET A 132 12.02 -1.56 0.50
N HIS A 133 11.49 -1.96 1.64
CA HIS A 133 10.41 -2.91 1.77
C HIS A 133 9.05 -2.24 1.61
N ASN A 134 8.04 -3.05 1.31
CA ASN A 134 6.68 -2.61 1.08
C ASN A 134 5.71 -3.63 1.68
N CYS A 135 4.75 -3.14 2.46
CA CYS A 135 3.61 -3.92 2.92
C CYS A 135 2.30 -3.27 2.45
N GLY A 136 1.42 -4.08 1.86
CA GLY A 136 0.03 -3.71 1.66
C GLY A 136 -0.78 -3.98 2.93
N ILE A 137 -1.66 -3.08 3.31
CA ILE A 137 -2.48 -3.18 4.53
C ILE A 137 -3.94 -3.08 4.11
N GLN A 138 -4.75 -4.03 4.57
CA GLN A 138 -6.17 -4.09 4.25
C GLN A 138 -6.98 -4.31 5.53
N LEU A 139 -8.04 -3.54 5.70
CA LEU A 139 -9.09 -3.79 6.69
C LEU A 139 -10.35 -4.27 5.96
N LEU A 140 -10.86 -5.43 6.36
CA LEU A 140 -12.07 -6.05 5.86
C LEU A 140 -12.69 -6.94 6.94
N ASP A 141 -14.01 -6.86 7.12
CA ASP A 141 -14.80 -7.75 7.98
C ASP A 141 -14.21 -7.92 9.39
N GLY A 142 -13.78 -6.81 9.99
CA GLY A 142 -13.23 -6.79 11.35
C GLY A 142 -11.82 -7.37 11.47
N GLN A 143 -11.08 -7.53 10.37
CA GLN A 143 -9.69 -8.00 10.37
C GLN A 143 -8.78 -7.06 9.60
N ILE A 144 -7.60 -6.79 10.16
CA ILE A 144 -6.50 -6.13 9.48
C ILE A 144 -5.54 -7.20 8.98
N THR A 145 -5.36 -7.25 7.66
CA THR A 145 -4.39 -8.12 6.98
C THR A 145 -3.23 -7.27 6.46
N ILE A 146 -2.02 -7.57 6.92
CA ILE A 146 -0.78 -6.94 6.48
C ILE A 146 -0.01 -7.94 5.61
N ARG A 147 0.16 -7.59 4.34
CA ARG A 147 0.76 -8.43 3.32
C ARG A 147 2.18 -7.94 3.03
N PRO A 148 3.24 -8.69 3.42
CA PRO A 148 4.59 -8.40 2.97
C PRO A 148 4.70 -8.53 1.44
N SER A 149 5.79 -8.03 0.90
CA SER A 149 6.09 -8.14 -0.53
C SER A 149 7.52 -8.59 -0.79
N CYS A 150 7.74 -9.03 -2.02
CA CYS A 150 9.03 -9.32 -2.59
C CYS A 150 9.49 -8.12 -3.43
N HIS A 151 10.62 -7.51 -3.06
CA HIS A 151 11.27 -6.46 -3.83
C HIS A 151 12.05 -7.10 -4.99
N GLU A 152 11.49 -7.00 -6.21
CA GLU A 152 11.97 -7.73 -7.40
C GLU A 152 12.77 -6.84 -8.35
N LYS A 153 12.42 -5.55 -8.42
CA LYS A 153 13.18 -4.52 -9.14
C LYS A 153 13.26 -3.28 -8.29
N LEU A 154 14.16 -2.36 -8.63
CA LEU A 154 14.44 -1.17 -7.82
C LEU A 154 13.17 -0.45 -7.33
N GLU A 155 12.20 -0.23 -8.21
CA GLU A 155 10.94 0.46 -7.88
C GLU A 155 9.71 -0.46 -7.99
N SER A 156 9.89 -1.79 -7.85
CA SER A 156 8.82 -2.77 -8.03
C SER A 156 8.81 -3.86 -6.97
N TRP A 157 7.63 -4.05 -6.37
CA TRP A 157 7.34 -5.06 -5.36
C TRP A 157 6.21 -5.97 -5.84
N THR A 158 6.38 -7.28 -5.66
CA THR A 158 5.42 -8.29 -6.11
C THR A 158 5.11 -9.29 -4.99
N GLY A 159 4.02 -10.06 -5.14
CA GLY A 159 3.69 -11.17 -4.24
C GLY A 159 4.31 -12.52 -4.63
N LYS A 160 5.18 -12.59 -5.65
CA LYS A 160 5.56 -13.83 -6.34
C LYS A 160 6.17 -14.92 -5.43
N THR A 161 6.79 -14.51 -4.32
CA THR A 161 7.40 -15.42 -3.34
C THR A 161 6.75 -15.29 -1.96
N ILE A 162 5.64 -14.58 -1.84
CA ILE A 162 4.91 -14.39 -0.60
C ILE A 162 3.65 -15.25 -0.64
N SER A 163 3.48 -16.08 0.38
CA SER A 163 2.30 -16.92 0.59
C SER A 163 1.36 -16.30 1.63
N GLU A 164 0.15 -16.83 1.73
CA GLU A 164 -0.82 -16.40 2.76
C GLU A 164 -0.31 -16.66 4.19
N PHE A 165 0.59 -17.63 4.39
CA PHE A 165 1.23 -17.90 5.67
C PHE A 165 2.22 -16.79 6.09
N ASP A 166 2.73 -16.02 5.12
CA ASP A 166 3.59 -14.88 5.42
C ASP A 166 2.77 -13.67 5.88
N TYR A 167 1.44 -13.66 5.70
CA TYR A 167 0.59 -12.54 6.10
C TYR A 167 0.50 -12.43 7.62
N VAL A 168 0.39 -11.20 8.11
CA VAL A 168 0.09 -10.92 9.51
C VAL A 168 -1.36 -10.48 9.57
N ILE A 169 -2.19 -11.26 10.25
CA ILE A 169 -3.64 -11.01 10.36
C ILE A 169 -3.95 -10.78 11.83
N ILE A 170 -4.58 -9.66 12.14
CA ILE A 170 -5.00 -9.29 13.50
C ILE A 170 -6.44 -8.78 13.49
N PRO A 171 -7.16 -8.87 14.62
CA PRO A 171 -8.48 -8.24 14.77
C PRO A 171 -8.44 -6.71 14.55
N ALA A 172 -9.50 -6.13 14.01
CA ALA A 172 -9.58 -4.69 13.75
C ALA A 172 -9.71 -3.83 15.01
N ASP A 173 -10.13 -4.41 16.12
CA ASP A 173 -10.19 -3.80 17.44
C ASP A 173 -8.86 -3.91 18.21
N SER A 174 -7.81 -4.45 17.58
CA SER A 174 -6.45 -4.46 18.12
C SER A 174 -6.01 -3.04 18.46
N SER A 175 -5.28 -2.90 19.56
CA SER A 175 -4.72 -1.62 19.99
C SER A 175 -3.73 -1.08 18.94
N PRO A 176 -3.49 0.24 18.89
CA PRO A 176 -2.49 0.80 18.00
C PRO A 176 -1.10 0.17 18.18
N ALA A 177 -0.71 -0.20 19.41
CA ALA A 177 0.57 -0.86 19.64
C ALA A 177 0.63 -2.25 18.96
N GLU A 178 -0.43 -3.04 19.02
CA GLU A 178 -0.49 -4.34 18.34
C GLU A 178 -0.48 -4.19 16.82
N VAL A 179 -1.16 -3.18 16.28
CA VAL A 179 -1.13 -2.87 14.83
C VAL A 179 0.29 -2.50 14.38
N GLY A 180 1.01 -1.68 15.15
CA GLY A 180 2.40 -1.33 14.85
C GLY A 180 3.35 -2.53 14.92
N ALA A 181 3.23 -3.35 15.97
CA ALA A 181 4.02 -4.57 16.13
C ALA A 181 3.75 -5.56 14.98
N ALA A 182 2.49 -5.72 14.58
CA ALA A 182 2.09 -6.54 13.44
C ALA A 182 2.71 -6.03 12.13
N LEU A 183 2.74 -4.71 11.92
CA LEU A 183 3.39 -4.11 10.75
C LEU A 183 4.89 -4.40 10.72
N ARG A 184 5.60 -4.27 11.86
CA ARG A 184 7.02 -4.63 11.96
C ARG A 184 7.26 -6.11 11.67
N LEU A 185 6.41 -7.00 12.21
CA LEU A 185 6.46 -8.43 11.93
C LEU A 185 6.28 -8.69 10.44
N ALA A 186 5.34 -8.03 9.77
CA ALA A 186 5.16 -8.16 8.33
C ALA A 186 6.42 -7.70 7.56
N PHE A 187 7.03 -6.57 7.94
CA PHE A 187 8.28 -6.14 7.33
C PHE A 187 9.42 -7.16 7.47
N SER A 188 9.54 -7.85 8.60
CA SER A 188 10.53 -8.93 8.76
C SER A 188 10.32 -10.14 7.84
N ARG A 189 9.12 -10.26 7.25
CA ARG A 189 8.75 -11.32 6.29
C ARG A 189 8.85 -10.86 4.84
N CYS A 190 9.16 -9.58 4.58
CA CYS A 190 9.48 -9.09 3.25
C CYS A 190 10.74 -9.78 2.72
N ARG A 191 10.80 -9.93 1.40
CA ARG A 191 11.94 -10.53 0.69
C ARG A 191 12.52 -9.51 -0.29
N SER A 192 13.83 -9.55 -0.54
CA SER A 192 14.47 -8.64 -1.50
C SER A 192 15.54 -9.36 -2.31
N TYR A 193 15.55 -9.07 -3.61
CA TYR A 193 16.52 -9.58 -4.59
C TYR A 193 17.20 -8.44 -5.37
N VAL A 194 17.10 -7.19 -4.89
CA VAL A 194 17.54 -5.94 -5.56
C VAL A 194 18.93 -5.48 -5.16
#